data_AF-A0A3M2FBR3-F1
#
_entry.id   AF-A0A3M2FBR3-F1
#
_cell.length_a   1.000
_cell.length_b   1.000
_cell.length_c   1.000
_cell.angle_alpha   90.00
_cell.angle_beta   90.00
_cell.angle_gamma   90.00
#
_symmetry.space_group_name_H-M   'P 1'
#
loop_
_entity.id
_entity.type
_entity.pdbx_description
1 polymer ?
#
loop_
_entity_poly.entity_id
_entity_poly.type
_entity_poly.pdbx_seq_one_letter_code
_entity_poly.pdbx_strand_id
1 'polypeptide(L)'
;YRGDFVAGERQGIGVEESGEGLYQGRWEGDLPQGPGQFYGSDGSRYEGQWVAGRRQGYGTYTDARGSVYRGNWHHDVPEGFGVLEHPDGSRYQGEWRDGRQHGYGRARTPAGVVYEGTWVDGARQGFGVAERPDGSRYEGEWFQDQRQGQGRETYADGSWHDGAWEADRPLGPGTRRDRTGIEISGVWTGDVVSAGLMRLPSGAEYAGPLLTNGHRQIADGLLSWLARQAESGDPHAHYFLGTAYSDYEQPEPDAFRAIRHFRAAARAGLPDAQLRLALMLLDGTPDQAIDWLEKAAAAGHGQANTLLGELYLTGTHVTRDLDRALACFEAASAAGDPTGRTNLAWILATTDRTEIKDPVRALELIRPLALLKGEWQ
;
A
#
# COMPACT_ATOMS: atom_id res chain seq x y z
N TYR A 1 45.37 7.65 27.26
CA TYR A 1 44.63 6.76 28.18
C TYR A 1 44.71 7.30 29.61
N ARG A 2 43.61 7.22 30.37
CA ARG A 2 43.52 7.51 31.81
C ARG A 2 42.80 6.32 32.47
N GLY A 3 43.50 5.54 33.28
CA GLY A 3 42.96 4.35 33.94
C GLY A 3 44.07 3.50 34.55
N ASP A 4 43.72 2.30 35.01
CA ASP A 4 44.67 1.40 35.68
C ASP A 4 45.56 0.65 34.69
N PHE A 5 46.72 0.23 35.19
CA PHE A 5 47.70 -0.60 34.50
C PHE A 5 48.10 -1.79 35.36
N VAL A 6 48.27 -2.95 34.75
CA VAL A 6 48.82 -4.15 35.39
C VAL A 6 49.88 -4.72 34.45
N ALA A 7 51.08 -4.98 34.97
CA ALA A 7 52.23 -5.45 34.18
C ALA A 7 52.58 -4.58 32.95
N GLY A 8 52.22 -3.29 32.96
CA GLY A 8 52.47 -2.35 31.86
C GLY A 8 51.35 -2.27 30.82
N GLU A 9 50.33 -3.11 30.91
CA GLU A 9 49.17 -3.15 30.00
C GLU A 9 47.96 -2.45 30.65
N ARG A 10 47.11 -1.82 29.83
CA ARG A 10 45.86 -1.22 30.30
C ARG A 10 44.93 -2.31 30.84
N GLN A 11 44.43 -2.12 32.05
CA GLN A 11 43.52 -3.04 32.70
C GLN A 11 42.49 -2.28 33.56
N GLY A 12 41.37 -2.92 33.89
CA GLY A 12 40.37 -2.31 34.78
C GLY A 12 39.51 -1.27 34.06
N ILE A 13 39.03 -0.24 34.76
CA ILE A 13 38.21 0.82 34.16
C ILE A 13 39.11 1.95 33.68
N GLY A 14 38.90 2.40 32.44
CA GLY A 14 39.71 3.47 31.88
C GLY A 14 39.05 4.17 30.70
N VAL A 15 39.60 5.35 30.39
CA VAL A 15 39.19 6.20 29.28
C VAL A 15 40.36 6.36 28.31
N GLU A 16 40.13 6.06 27.04
CA GLU A 16 41.05 6.38 25.96
C GLU A 16 40.42 7.43 25.05
N GLU A 17 41.20 8.44 24.69
CA GLU A 17 40.90 9.38 23.61
C GLU A 17 41.95 9.16 22.51
N SER A 18 41.49 8.86 21.30
CA SER A 18 42.30 8.59 20.11
C SER A 18 41.77 9.41 18.92
N GLY A 19 42.41 9.32 17.75
CA GLY A 19 41.89 9.95 16.53
C GLY A 19 40.55 9.37 16.05
N GLU A 20 40.23 8.13 16.45
CA GLU A 20 38.99 7.46 16.10
C GLU A 20 37.82 7.83 17.01
N GLY A 21 38.11 8.26 18.24
CA GLY A 21 37.08 8.64 19.20
C GLY A 21 37.50 8.46 20.65
N LEU A 22 36.50 8.48 21.54
CA LEU A 22 36.67 8.28 22.97
C LEU A 22 36.03 6.95 23.38
N TYR A 23 36.84 6.03 23.93
CA TYR A 23 36.34 4.84 24.60
C TYR A 23 36.37 5.04 26.11
N GLN A 24 35.28 4.67 26.80
CA GLN A 24 35.18 4.61 28.24
C GLN A 24 34.58 3.26 28.64
N GLY A 25 35.35 2.44 29.35
CA GLY A 25 34.87 1.12 29.74
C GLY A 25 35.94 0.27 30.39
N ARG A 26 35.70 -1.03 30.44
CA ARG A 26 36.65 -1.99 30.96
C ARG A 26 37.71 -2.37 29.91
N TRP A 27 38.92 -2.60 30.39
CA TRP A 27 40.13 -2.95 29.66
C TRP A 27 40.71 -4.26 30.21
N GLU A 28 41.23 -5.10 29.33
CA GLU A 28 41.99 -6.31 29.65
C GLU A 28 43.07 -6.52 28.59
N GLY A 29 44.35 -6.49 28.99
CA GLY A 29 45.48 -6.70 28.09
C GLY A 29 45.51 -5.70 26.92
N ASP A 30 45.43 -4.41 27.22
CA ASP A 30 45.38 -3.32 26.22
C ASP A 30 44.18 -3.31 25.27
N LEU A 31 43.18 -4.14 25.50
CA LEU A 31 41.99 -4.22 24.66
C LEU A 31 40.71 -3.88 25.43
N PRO A 32 39.75 -3.17 24.81
CA PRO A 32 38.38 -3.08 25.31
C PRO A 32 37.77 -4.45 25.60
N GLN A 33 37.18 -4.61 26.79
CA GLN A 33 36.68 -5.89 27.28
C GLN A 33 35.49 -5.69 28.23
N GLY A 34 34.40 -6.45 28.05
CA GLY A 34 33.19 -6.34 28.85
C GLY A 34 32.36 -5.09 28.50
N PRO A 35 31.59 -4.53 29.44
CA PRO A 35 30.76 -3.36 29.17
C PRO A 35 31.60 -2.10 28.93
N GLY A 36 31.26 -1.34 27.89
CA GLY A 36 31.92 -0.09 27.55
C GLY A 36 31.12 0.78 26.59
N GLN A 37 31.46 2.07 26.57
CA GLN A 37 30.90 3.09 25.70
C GLN A 37 32.00 3.62 24.76
N PHE A 38 31.65 3.83 23.50
CA PHE A 38 32.51 4.44 22.50
C PHE A 38 31.79 5.62 21.86
N TYR A 39 32.47 6.75 21.74
CA TYR A 39 32.02 7.97 21.08
C TYR A 39 32.96 8.23 19.91
N GLY A 40 32.51 7.91 18.70
CA GLY A 40 33.29 8.08 17.48
C GLY A 40 33.51 9.55 17.14
N SER A 41 34.65 9.86 16.53
CA SER A 41 34.94 11.21 16.03
C SER A 41 34.01 11.64 14.89
N ASP A 42 33.34 10.68 14.24
CA ASP A 42 32.28 10.89 13.25
C ASP A 42 30.91 11.25 13.86
N GLY A 43 30.79 11.24 15.19
CA GLY A 43 29.53 11.46 15.91
C GLY A 43 28.73 10.18 16.18
N SER A 44 29.22 9.01 15.77
CA SER A 44 28.61 7.72 16.14
C SER A 44 28.82 7.40 17.61
N ARG A 45 27.98 6.53 18.16
CA ARG A 45 28.07 6.06 19.53
C ARG A 45 27.81 4.57 19.61
N TYR A 46 28.57 3.86 20.42
CA TYR A 46 28.26 2.48 20.81
C TYR A 46 28.21 2.36 22.33
N GLU A 47 27.28 1.58 22.84
CA GLU A 47 27.18 1.19 24.24
C GLU A 47 26.80 -0.28 24.32
N GLY A 48 27.71 -1.11 24.85
CA GLY A 48 27.48 -2.55 24.87
C GLY A 48 28.67 -3.35 25.34
N GLN A 49 28.63 -4.63 25.03
CA GLN A 49 29.68 -5.57 25.36
C GLN A 49 30.81 -5.51 24.32
N TRP A 50 32.03 -5.70 24.81
CA TRP A 50 33.29 -5.73 24.06
C TRP A 50 34.04 -7.01 24.38
N VAL A 51 34.72 -7.60 23.40
CA VAL A 51 35.60 -8.74 23.60
C VAL A 51 36.83 -8.56 22.72
N ALA A 52 38.01 -8.52 23.34
CA ALA A 52 39.29 -8.35 22.65
C ALA A 52 39.27 -7.16 21.65
N GLY A 53 38.73 -6.02 22.10
CA GLY A 53 38.69 -4.78 21.34
C GLY A 53 37.59 -4.66 20.30
N ARG A 54 36.71 -5.67 20.17
CA ARG A 54 35.64 -5.71 19.18
C ARG A 54 34.28 -5.73 19.86
N ARG A 55 33.28 -5.09 19.24
CA ARG A 55 31.88 -5.16 19.69
C ARG A 55 31.41 -6.60 19.58
N GLN A 56 30.84 -7.13 20.66
CA GLN A 56 30.39 -8.51 20.74
C GLN A 56 29.27 -8.64 21.77
N GLY A 57 28.31 -9.55 21.57
CA GLY A 57 27.15 -9.66 22.45
C GLY A 57 26.16 -8.52 22.26
N TYR A 58 25.32 -8.24 23.25
CA TYR A 58 24.28 -7.23 23.11
C TYR A 58 24.84 -5.80 23.23
N GLY A 59 24.40 -4.90 22.35
CA GLY A 59 24.80 -3.51 22.34
C GLY A 59 23.84 -2.59 21.56
N THR A 60 23.93 -1.30 21.87
CA THR A 60 23.25 -0.22 21.15
C THR A 60 24.27 0.60 20.37
N TYR A 61 24.05 0.76 19.08
CA TYR A 61 24.85 1.61 18.20
C TYR A 61 23.97 2.72 17.64
N THR A 62 24.45 3.96 17.68
CA THR A 62 23.84 5.10 17.01
C THR A 62 24.83 5.60 15.96
N ASP A 63 24.44 5.65 14.70
CA ASP A 63 25.29 6.20 13.64
C ASP A 63 25.28 7.76 13.68
N ALA A 64 26.16 8.39 12.91
CA ALA A 64 26.27 9.85 12.83
C ALA A 64 24.99 10.54 12.28
N ARG A 65 24.11 9.78 11.61
CA ARG A 65 22.85 10.27 11.04
C ARG A 65 21.68 10.11 12.02
N GLY A 66 21.89 9.43 13.16
CA GLY A 66 20.89 9.17 14.17
C GLY A 66 20.13 7.85 14.02
N SER A 67 20.52 6.96 13.09
CA SER A 67 19.96 5.60 13.05
C SER A 67 20.45 4.84 14.27
N VAL A 68 19.57 4.04 14.89
CA VAL A 68 19.86 3.31 16.12
C VAL A 68 19.67 1.81 15.88
N TYR A 69 20.75 1.04 16.04
CA TYR A 69 20.71 -0.41 16.12
C TYR A 69 20.75 -0.87 17.57
N ARG A 70 19.89 -1.81 17.96
CA ARG A 70 19.86 -2.47 19.27
C ARG A 70 19.80 -3.98 19.05
N GLY A 71 20.84 -4.71 19.40
CA GLY A 71 20.87 -6.14 19.14
C GLY A 71 22.21 -6.77 19.43
N ASN A 72 22.34 -7.99 18.92
CA ASN A 72 23.53 -8.80 19.08
C ASN A 72 24.60 -8.44 18.05
N TRP A 73 25.85 -8.43 18.51
CA TRP A 73 27.04 -8.16 17.73
C TRP A 73 27.97 -9.37 17.80
N HIS A 74 28.66 -9.63 16.69
CA HIS A 74 29.73 -10.62 16.63
C HIS A 74 30.86 -10.05 15.79
N HIS A 75 32.03 -9.84 16.41
CA HIS A 75 33.22 -9.28 15.75
C HIS A 75 32.94 -7.98 14.97
N ASP A 76 32.34 -6.99 15.64
CA ASP A 76 31.97 -5.68 15.08
C ASP A 76 30.86 -5.67 14.04
N VAL A 77 30.21 -6.80 13.79
CA VAL A 77 29.12 -6.91 12.82
C VAL A 77 27.81 -7.28 13.55
N PRO A 78 26.66 -6.67 13.19
CA PRO A 78 25.35 -7.14 13.65
C PRO A 78 25.10 -8.60 13.27
N GLU A 79 24.70 -9.43 14.24
CA GLU A 79 24.55 -10.88 14.08
C GLU A 79 23.45 -11.40 15.01
N GLY A 80 22.60 -12.33 14.55
CA GLY A 80 21.46 -12.82 15.33
C GLY A 80 20.33 -11.79 15.42
N PHE A 81 19.58 -11.75 16.51
CA PHE A 81 18.40 -10.86 16.58
C PHE A 81 18.76 -9.39 16.92
N GLY A 82 18.12 -8.45 16.24
CA GLY A 82 18.28 -7.02 16.49
C GLY A 82 17.21 -6.13 15.87
N VAL A 83 17.16 -4.89 16.33
CA VAL A 83 16.25 -3.83 15.87
C VAL A 83 17.07 -2.68 15.31
N LEU A 84 16.78 -2.25 14.09
CA LEU A 84 17.32 -1.03 13.48
C LEU A 84 16.18 -0.03 13.29
N GLU A 85 16.34 1.18 13.80
CA GLU A 85 15.42 2.30 13.65
C GLU A 85 16.14 3.47 12.99
N HIS A 86 15.54 4.05 11.95
CA HIS A 86 16.08 5.21 11.27
C HIS A 86 15.32 6.49 11.65
N PRO A 87 15.93 7.69 11.52
CA PRO A 87 15.28 8.96 11.82
C PRO A 87 14.03 9.25 11.00
N ASP A 88 13.92 8.66 9.79
CA ASP A 88 12.75 8.78 8.92
C ASP A 88 11.54 7.95 9.41
N GLY A 89 11.71 7.17 10.48
CA GLY A 89 10.70 6.29 11.06
C GLY A 89 10.63 4.90 10.43
N SER A 90 11.52 4.58 9.48
CA SER A 90 11.70 3.20 9.03
C SER A 90 12.34 2.35 10.12
N ARG A 91 11.94 1.09 10.16
CA ARG A 91 12.33 0.16 11.23
C ARG A 91 12.44 -1.25 10.69
N TYR A 92 13.48 -1.98 11.09
CA TYR A 92 13.59 -3.43 10.93
C TYR A 92 13.74 -4.09 12.30
N GLN A 93 13.05 -5.21 12.51
CA GLN A 93 13.21 -6.06 13.67
C GLN A 93 13.24 -7.51 13.22
N GLY A 94 14.34 -8.19 13.44
CA GLY A 94 14.49 -9.56 12.98
C GLY A 94 15.91 -10.08 13.15
N GLU A 95 16.15 -11.17 12.46
CA GLU A 95 17.47 -11.80 12.38
C GLU A 95 18.43 -11.00 11.47
N TRP A 96 19.72 -11.10 11.79
CA TRP A 96 20.84 -10.46 11.13
C TRP A 96 21.92 -11.50 10.91
N ARG A 97 22.60 -11.43 9.76
CA ARG A 97 23.78 -12.23 9.45
C ARG A 97 24.77 -11.37 8.67
N ASP A 98 26.02 -11.35 9.12
CA ASP A 98 27.08 -10.57 8.48
C ASP A 98 26.71 -9.09 8.28
N GLY A 99 25.99 -8.51 9.25
CA GLY A 99 25.55 -7.12 9.20
C GLY A 99 24.37 -6.82 8.27
N ARG A 100 23.73 -7.85 7.69
CA ARG A 100 22.56 -7.71 6.81
C ARG A 100 21.33 -8.36 7.42
N GLN A 101 20.16 -7.86 7.05
CA GLN A 101 18.88 -8.47 7.38
C GLN A 101 18.83 -9.87 6.74
N HIS A 102 18.59 -10.89 7.54
CA HIS A 102 18.62 -12.28 7.11
C HIS A 102 17.68 -13.09 7.99
N GLY A 103 17.09 -14.18 7.52
CA GLY A 103 16.16 -14.99 8.32
C GLY A 103 14.78 -14.35 8.42
N TYR A 104 14.06 -14.56 9.52
CA TYR A 104 12.73 -13.97 9.69
C TYR A 104 12.82 -12.54 10.26
N GLY A 105 12.04 -11.63 9.71
CA GLY A 105 12.05 -10.24 10.15
C GLY A 105 10.83 -9.44 9.73
N ARG A 106 10.54 -8.40 10.50
CA ARG A 106 9.49 -7.42 10.28
C ARG A 106 10.08 -6.05 10.01
N ALA A 107 9.81 -5.49 8.83
CA ALA A 107 10.17 -4.14 8.46
C ALA A 107 8.94 -3.23 8.38
N ARG A 108 9.11 -1.96 8.72
CA ARG A 108 8.16 -0.89 8.46
C ARG A 108 8.87 0.21 7.69
N THR A 109 8.30 0.64 6.57
CA THR A 109 8.81 1.77 5.79
C THR A 109 8.36 3.10 6.39
N PRO A 110 8.96 4.24 6.02
CA PRO A 110 8.51 5.57 6.47
C PRO A 110 7.05 5.85 6.06
N ALA A 111 6.64 5.31 4.91
CA ALA A 111 5.28 5.39 4.41
C ALA A 111 4.27 4.53 5.19
N GLY A 112 4.73 3.71 6.14
CA GLY A 112 3.89 2.85 6.98
C GLY A 112 3.57 1.49 6.37
N VAL A 113 4.17 1.12 5.23
CA VAL A 113 4.06 -0.26 4.72
C VAL A 113 4.81 -1.17 5.67
N VAL A 114 4.16 -2.25 6.10
CA VAL A 114 4.73 -3.26 6.97
C VAL A 114 4.97 -4.52 6.14
N TYR A 115 6.20 -5.03 6.14
CA TYR A 115 6.51 -6.36 5.63
C TYR A 115 6.90 -7.26 6.80
N GLU A 116 6.42 -8.49 6.79
CA GLU A 116 6.81 -9.54 7.72
C GLU A 116 7.02 -10.85 6.96
N GLY A 117 8.21 -11.41 7.05
CA GLY A 117 8.55 -12.62 6.29
C GLY A 117 10.03 -12.90 6.28
N THR A 118 10.46 -13.69 5.30
CA THR A 118 11.85 -14.10 5.17
C THR A 118 12.68 -13.04 4.43
N TRP A 119 13.93 -12.89 4.88
CA TRP A 119 14.94 -11.99 4.36
C TRP A 119 16.20 -12.77 4.03
N VAL A 120 16.85 -12.41 2.93
CA VAL A 120 18.15 -12.95 2.54
C VAL A 120 19.02 -11.79 2.09
N ASP A 121 20.07 -11.54 2.86
CA ASP A 121 21.14 -10.58 2.57
C ASP A 121 20.62 -9.17 2.26
N GLY A 122 19.61 -8.72 3.03
CA GLY A 122 19.00 -7.39 2.90
C GLY A 122 17.77 -7.31 2.00
N ALA A 123 17.41 -8.39 1.29
CA ALA A 123 16.25 -8.41 0.39
C ALA A 123 15.16 -9.34 0.91
N ARG A 124 13.89 -8.98 0.66
CA ARG A 124 12.75 -9.87 0.91
C ARG A 124 12.82 -11.07 -0.04
N GLN A 125 12.68 -12.27 0.51
CA GLN A 125 12.78 -13.51 -0.25
C GLN A 125 11.99 -14.63 0.43
N GLY A 126 11.46 -15.58 -0.34
CA GLY A 126 10.61 -16.66 0.20
C GLY A 126 9.22 -16.15 0.55
N PHE A 127 8.55 -16.77 1.52
CA PHE A 127 7.20 -16.37 1.90
C PHE A 127 7.20 -15.13 2.80
N GLY A 128 6.26 -14.22 2.57
CA GLY A 128 6.08 -13.02 3.38
C GLY A 128 4.78 -12.28 3.11
N VAL A 129 4.42 -11.42 4.05
CA VAL A 129 3.21 -10.61 4.06
C VAL A 129 3.60 -9.13 4.01
N ALA A 130 3.06 -8.38 3.06
CA ALA A 130 3.17 -6.93 3.01
C ALA A 130 1.78 -6.29 3.20
N GLU A 131 1.64 -5.39 4.16
CA GLU A 131 0.42 -4.65 4.46
C GLU A 131 0.66 -3.15 4.27
N ARG A 132 -0.24 -2.50 3.52
CA ARG A 132 -0.23 -1.06 3.27
C ARG A 132 -1.14 -0.35 4.28
N PRO A 133 -0.93 0.95 4.55
CA PRO A 133 -1.75 1.71 5.50
C PRO A 133 -3.24 1.81 5.16
N ASP A 134 -3.63 1.57 3.91
CA ASP A 134 -5.02 1.52 3.46
C ASP A 134 -5.70 0.16 3.75
N GLY A 135 -4.98 -0.80 4.31
CA GLY A 135 -5.44 -2.17 4.56
C GLY A 135 -5.22 -3.12 3.38
N SER A 136 -4.74 -2.62 2.23
CA SER A 136 -4.34 -3.48 1.13
C SER A 136 -3.18 -4.38 1.56
N ARG A 137 -3.21 -5.66 1.18
CA ARG A 137 -2.29 -6.68 1.67
C ARG A 137 -1.88 -7.65 0.57
N TYR A 138 -0.60 -7.96 0.49
CA TYR A 138 -0.08 -9.08 -0.29
C TYR A 138 0.44 -10.16 0.65
N GLU A 139 0.10 -11.41 0.38
CA GLU A 139 0.64 -12.59 1.06
C GLU A 139 1.06 -13.61 0.02
N GLY A 140 2.33 -13.99 0.02
CA GLY A 140 2.84 -14.92 -0.96
C GLY A 140 4.35 -14.97 -1.00
N GLU A 141 4.85 -15.49 -2.12
CA GLU A 141 6.26 -15.63 -2.39
C GLU A 141 6.89 -14.30 -2.87
N TRP A 142 8.15 -14.12 -2.49
CA TRP A 142 9.01 -12.98 -2.78
C TRP A 142 10.37 -13.45 -3.29
N PHE A 143 10.97 -12.67 -4.17
CA PHE A 143 12.34 -12.87 -4.63
C PHE A 143 12.97 -11.52 -4.96
N GLN A 144 14.11 -11.21 -4.33
CA GLN A 144 14.85 -9.96 -4.57
C GLN A 144 13.94 -8.71 -4.47
N ASP A 145 13.19 -8.62 -3.37
CA ASP A 145 12.23 -7.54 -3.10
C ASP A 145 11.01 -7.43 -4.03
N GLN A 146 10.81 -8.38 -4.94
CA GLN A 146 9.66 -8.42 -5.83
C GLN A 146 8.72 -9.57 -5.47
N ARG A 147 7.43 -9.36 -5.67
CA ARG A 147 6.44 -10.46 -5.60
C ARG A 147 6.69 -11.40 -6.77
N GLN A 148 6.84 -12.68 -6.48
CA GLN A 148 7.17 -13.71 -7.46
C GLN A 148 6.69 -15.07 -6.95
N GLY A 149 6.16 -15.93 -7.82
CA GLY A 149 5.62 -17.23 -7.42
C GLY A 149 4.13 -17.15 -7.13
N GLN A 150 3.63 -17.89 -6.15
CA GLN A 150 2.21 -17.84 -5.76
C GLN A 150 1.96 -16.77 -4.71
N GLY A 151 0.83 -16.08 -4.82
CA GLY A 151 0.42 -15.10 -3.82
C GLY A 151 -0.97 -14.52 -4.04
N ARG A 152 -1.48 -13.91 -2.98
CA ARG A 152 -2.76 -13.22 -2.94
C ARG A 152 -2.59 -11.76 -2.57
N GLU A 153 -3.07 -10.87 -3.44
CA GLU A 153 -3.24 -9.44 -3.13
C GLU A 153 -4.72 -9.15 -2.84
N THR A 154 -5.03 -8.56 -1.70
CA THR A 154 -6.34 -8.02 -1.33
C THR A 154 -6.26 -6.51 -1.23
N TYR A 155 -7.24 -5.78 -1.72
CA TYR A 155 -7.26 -4.31 -1.74
C TYR A 155 -8.29 -3.75 -0.75
N ALA A 156 -8.15 -2.47 -0.40
CA ALA A 156 -9.05 -1.78 0.53
C ALA A 156 -10.53 -1.77 0.11
N ASP A 157 -10.80 -1.81 -1.20
CA ASP A 157 -12.15 -1.88 -1.77
C ASP A 157 -12.77 -3.30 -1.74
N GLY A 158 -12.06 -4.27 -1.14
CA GLY A 158 -12.49 -5.66 -1.04
C GLY A 158 -12.21 -6.51 -2.29
N SER A 159 -11.73 -5.90 -3.38
CA SER A 159 -11.24 -6.65 -4.54
C SER A 159 -9.99 -7.45 -4.18
N TRP A 160 -9.71 -8.51 -4.94
CA TRP A 160 -8.51 -9.33 -4.72
C TRP A 160 -8.07 -10.07 -5.96
N HIS A 161 -6.80 -10.44 -6.01
CA HIS A 161 -6.19 -11.35 -6.97
C HIS A 161 -5.42 -12.46 -6.23
N ASP A 162 -5.63 -13.71 -6.62
CA ASP A 162 -4.99 -14.90 -6.06
C ASP A 162 -4.44 -15.75 -7.22
N GLY A 163 -3.11 -15.90 -7.30
CA GLY A 163 -2.48 -16.64 -8.39
C GLY A 163 -0.99 -16.40 -8.53
N ALA A 164 -0.49 -16.61 -9.75
CA ALA A 164 0.92 -16.50 -10.10
C ALA A 164 1.38 -15.04 -10.32
N TRP A 165 2.59 -14.74 -9.84
CA TRP A 165 3.24 -13.44 -9.90
C TRP A 165 4.65 -13.56 -10.48
N GLU A 166 5.05 -12.56 -11.27
CA GLU A 166 6.42 -12.39 -11.76
C GLU A 166 6.76 -10.90 -11.76
N ALA A 167 7.85 -10.52 -11.09
CA ALA A 167 8.32 -9.14 -10.99
C ALA A 167 7.20 -8.12 -10.65
N ASP A 168 6.49 -8.38 -9.55
CA ASP A 168 5.37 -7.56 -9.05
C ASP A 168 4.12 -7.52 -9.92
N ARG A 169 4.02 -8.35 -10.96
CA ARG A 169 2.85 -8.40 -11.85
C ARG A 169 2.17 -9.77 -11.81
N PRO A 170 0.83 -9.82 -11.81
CA PRO A 170 0.12 -11.07 -12.08
C PRO A 170 0.53 -11.64 -13.43
N LEU A 171 1.08 -12.85 -13.45
CA LEU A 171 1.51 -13.51 -14.68
C LEU A 171 1.36 -15.02 -14.54
N GLY A 172 0.45 -15.60 -15.31
CA GLY A 172 0.11 -17.02 -15.23
C GLY A 172 -1.28 -17.28 -14.63
N PRO A 173 -1.56 -18.50 -14.16
CA PRO A 173 -2.89 -18.87 -13.67
C PRO A 173 -3.25 -18.10 -12.41
N GLY A 174 -4.51 -17.64 -12.33
CA GLY A 174 -5.02 -16.95 -11.15
C GLY A 174 -6.50 -16.61 -11.25
N THR A 175 -7.07 -16.18 -10.12
CA THR A 175 -8.45 -15.69 -10.00
C THR A 175 -8.43 -14.27 -9.47
N ARG A 176 -9.26 -13.40 -10.04
CA ARG A 176 -9.49 -12.04 -9.55
C ARG A 176 -10.97 -11.87 -9.22
N ARG A 177 -11.27 -11.17 -8.13
CA ARG A 177 -12.60 -10.66 -7.82
C ARG A 177 -12.53 -9.13 -7.78
N ASP A 178 -13.39 -8.46 -8.54
CA ASP A 178 -13.48 -7.00 -8.48
C ASP A 178 -14.38 -6.51 -7.32
N ARG A 179 -14.47 -5.19 -7.13
CA ARG A 179 -15.34 -4.58 -6.09
C ARG A 179 -16.83 -4.86 -6.28
N THR A 180 -17.27 -5.16 -7.50
CA THR A 180 -18.67 -5.53 -7.78
C THR A 180 -18.96 -6.98 -7.37
N GLY A 181 -17.90 -7.78 -7.18
CA GLY A 181 -17.97 -9.18 -6.83
C GLY A 181 -17.92 -10.12 -8.03
N ILE A 182 -17.72 -9.61 -9.24
CA ILE A 182 -17.49 -10.44 -10.42
C ILE A 182 -16.13 -11.12 -10.27
N GLU A 183 -16.12 -12.44 -10.41
CA GLU A 183 -14.91 -13.27 -10.34
C GLU A 183 -14.49 -13.71 -11.73
N ILE A 184 -13.19 -13.67 -12.02
CA ILE A 184 -12.61 -14.15 -13.26
C ILE A 184 -11.38 -15.01 -12.96
N SER A 185 -11.42 -16.27 -13.36
CA SER A 185 -10.28 -17.20 -13.31
C SER A 185 -9.72 -17.44 -14.70
N GLY A 186 -8.41 -17.40 -14.87
CA GLY A 186 -7.77 -17.63 -16.17
C GLY A 186 -6.25 -17.51 -16.11
N VAL A 187 -5.63 -17.31 -17.27
CA VAL A 187 -4.20 -17.00 -17.38
C VAL A 187 -4.05 -15.50 -17.57
N TRP A 188 -3.44 -14.86 -16.58
CA TRP A 188 -3.22 -13.42 -16.50
C TRP A 188 -1.91 -13.02 -17.16
N THR A 189 -1.92 -11.87 -17.84
CA THR A 189 -0.75 -11.17 -18.34
C THR A 189 -0.82 -9.72 -17.87
N GLY A 190 -0.31 -9.44 -16.68
CA GLY A 190 -0.56 -8.19 -15.96
C GLY A 190 -2.04 -8.08 -15.57
N ASP A 191 -2.72 -7.06 -16.06
CA ASP A 191 -4.13 -6.80 -15.73
C ASP A 191 -5.13 -7.42 -16.68
N VAL A 192 -4.66 -8.28 -17.59
CA VAL A 192 -5.50 -8.80 -18.66
C VAL A 192 -5.59 -10.32 -18.66
N VAL A 193 -6.81 -10.81 -18.95
CA VAL A 193 -7.14 -12.21 -19.14
C VAL A 193 -8.00 -12.34 -20.41
N SER A 194 -7.51 -13.11 -21.39
CA SER A 194 -8.18 -13.21 -22.71
C SER A 194 -9.26 -14.28 -22.76
N ALA A 195 -9.14 -15.31 -21.93
CA ALA A 195 -10.10 -16.40 -21.81
C ALA A 195 -10.06 -16.96 -20.39
N GLY A 196 -11.19 -17.45 -19.92
CA GLY A 196 -11.31 -17.91 -18.55
C GLY A 196 -12.73 -18.31 -18.15
N LEU A 197 -12.91 -18.50 -16.85
CA LEU A 197 -14.19 -18.65 -16.20
C LEU A 197 -14.57 -17.30 -15.56
N MET A 198 -15.60 -16.66 -16.08
CA MET A 198 -16.27 -15.54 -15.41
C MET A 198 -17.42 -16.07 -14.58
N ARG A 199 -17.55 -15.56 -13.36
CA ARG A 199 -18.67 -15.85 -12.46
C ARG A 199 -19.27 -14.54 -11.95
N LEU A 200 -20.56 -14.34 -12.20
CA LEU A 200 -21.30 -13.22 -11.63
C LEU A 200 -21.69 -13.53 -10.17
N PRO A 201 -21.94 -12.51 -9.32
CA PRO A 201 -22.42 -12.71 -7.96
C PRO A 201 -23.71 -13.52 -7.82
N SER A 202 -24.53 -13.59 -8.87
CA SER A 202 -25.71 -14.48 -8.93
C SER A 202 -25.36 -15.97 -8.96
N GLY A 203 -24.09 -16.32 -9.21
CA GLY A 203 -23.62 -17.67 -9.45
C GLY A 203 -23.65 -18.09 -10.92
N ALA A 204 -24.10 -17.21 -11.84
CA ALA A 204 -24.05 -17.49 -13.27
C ALA A 204 -22.60 -17.55 -13.77
N GLU A 205 -22.28 -18.58 -14.54
CA GLU A 205 -20.93 -18.86 -15.04
C GLU A 205 -20.85 -18.82 -16.57
N TYR A 206 -19.74 -18.28 -17.06
CA TYR A 206 -19.34 -18.29 -18.46
C TYR A 206 -17.90 -18.78 -18.58
N ALA A 207 -17.69 -19.84 -19.34
CA ALA A 207 -16.36 -20.35 -19.68
C ALA A 207 -16.09 -20.13 -21.16
N GLY A 208 -15.05 -19.38 -21.50
CA GLY A 208 -14.69 -19.12 -22.88
C GLY A 208 -13.83 -17.88 -23.09
N PRO A 209 -13.72 -17.40 -24.33
CA PRO A 209 -13.07 -16.13 -24.65
C PRO A 209 -13.79 -14.97 -23.96
N LEU A 210 -13.03 -14.09 -23.32
CA LEU A 210 -13.52 -12.88 -22.64
C LEU A 210 -13.20 -11.64 -23.47
N LEU A 211 -11.94 -11.51 -23.87
CA LEU A 211 -11.40 -10.38 -24.61
C LEU A 211 -10.69 -10.85 -25.89
N THR A 212 -10.84 -10.09 -26.96
CA THR A 212 -10.25 -10.37 -28.28
C THR A 212 -9.56 -9.12 -28.85
N ASN A 213 -8.83 -9.29 -29.96
CA ASN A 213 -8.13 -8.22 -30.68
C ASN A 213 -7.29 -7.28 -29.77
N GLY A 214 -6.32 -7.85 -29.05
CA GLY A 214 -5.46 -7.08 -28.15
C GLY A 214 -6.24 -6.39 -27.03
N HIS A 215 -7.32 -7.00 -26.57
CA HIS A 215 -8.13 -6.61 -25.41
C HIS A 215 -9.05 -5.39 -25.62
N ARG A 216 -9.19 -4.95 -26.86
CA ARG A 216 -10.06 -3.82 -27.24
C ARG A 216 -11.50 -4.23 -27.49
N GLN A 217 -11.76 -5.53 -27.55
CA GLN A 217 -13.04 -6.09 -27.95
C GLN A 217 -13.50 -7.13 -26.95
N ILE A 218 -14.77 -7.06 -26.53
CA ILE A 218 -15.41 -8.14 -25.80
C ILE A 218 -15.74 -9.27 -26.78
N ALA A 219 -15.52 -10.53 -26.39
CA ALA A 219 -15.90 -11.66 -27.23
C ALA A 219 -17.43 -11.73 -27.45
N ASP A 220 -17.87 -12.00 -28.68
CA ASP A 220 -19.30 -12.10 -29.03
C ASP A 220 -20.06 -13.13 -28.19
N GLY A 221 -19.40 -14.24 -27.86
CA GLY A 221 -19.95 -15.28 -26.98
C GLY A 221 -20.24 -14.76 -25.57
N LEU A 222 -19.33 -13.93 -25.03
CA LEU A 222 -19.50 -13.30 -23.72
C LEU A 222 -20.62 -12.25 -23.77
N LEU A 223 -20.65 -11.39 -24.79
CA LEU A 223 -21.72 -10.40 -24.98
C LEU A 223 -23.10 -11.07 -25.05
N SER A 224 -23.22 -12.13 -25.85
CA SER A 224 -24.47 -12.89 -26.01
C SER A 224 -24.89 -13.59 -24.72
N TRP A 225 -23.93 -14.08 -23.94
CA TRP A 225 -24.20 -14.67 -22.64
C TRP A 225 -24.65 -13.61 -21.62
N LEU A 226 -23.95 -12.48 -21.52
CA LEU A 226 -24.30 -11.37 -20.65
C LEU A 226 -25.68 -10.80 -20.98
N ALA A 227 -26.02 -10.68 -22.27
CA ALA A 227 -27.35 -10.23 -22.71
C ALA A 227 -28.47 -11.14 -22.14
N ARG A 228 -28.28 -12.46 -22.18
CA ARG A 228 -29.25 -13.41 -21.60
C ARG A 228 -29.35 -13.29 -20.08
N GLN A 229 -28.21 -13.13 -19.38
CA GLN A 229 -28.23 -12.93 -17.93
C GLN A 229 -28.93 -11.61 -17.55
N ALA A 230 -28.67 -10.54 -18.30
CA ALA A 230 -29.33 -9.25 -18.15
C ALA A 230 -30.84 -9.34 -18.41
N GLU A 231 -31.28 -10.08 -19.43
CA GLU A 231 -32.70 -10.35 -19.68
C GLU A 231 -33.38 -11.11 -18.54
N SER A 232 -32.64 -11.97 -17.83
CA SER A 232 -33.11 -12.64 -16.61
C SER A 232 -33.13 -11.74 -15.37
N GLY A 233 -32.69 -10.49 -15.49
CA GLY A 233 -32.70 -9.49 -14.42
C GLY A 233 -31.40 -9.40 -13.61
N ASP A 234 -30.31 -10.02 -14.05
CA ASP A 234 -29.02 -9.94 -13.34
C ASP A 234 -28.43 -8.51 -13.42
N PRO A 235 -28.24 -7.83 -12.28
CA PRO A 235 -27.75 -6.45 -12.27
C PRO A 235 -26.26 -6.34 -12.61
N HIS A 236 -25.44 -7.36 -12.35
CA HIS A 236 -24.02 -7.37 -12.69
C HIS A 236 -23.83 -7.63 -14.19
N ALA A 237 -24.69 -8.43 -14.81
CA ALA A 237 -24.73 -8.56 -16.26
C ALA A 237 -25.09 -7.23 -16.93
N HIS A 238 -26.08 -6.51 -16.39
CA HIS A 238 -26.38 -5.14 -16.81
C HIS A 238 -25.19 -4.19 -16.62
N TYR A 239 -24.52 -4.22 -15.47
CA TYR A 239 -23.32 -3.41 -15.24
C TYR A 239 -22.24 -3.69 -16.28
N PHE A 240 -21.91 -4.95 -16.52
CA PHE A 240 -20.87 -5.33 -17.47
C PHE A 240 -21.22 -4.96 -18.92
N LEU A 241 -22.48 -5.14 -19.35
CA LEU A 241 -22.94 -4.68 -20.66
C LEU A 241 -22.86 -3.17 -20.79
N GLY A 242 -23.19 -2.43 -19.74
CA GLY A 242 -23.01 -0.98 -19.69
C GLY A 242 -21.57 -0.59 -19.99
N THR A 243 -20.62 -1.22 -19.29
CA THR A 243 -19.17 -1.04 -19.48
C THR A 243 -18.73 -1.46 -20.88
N ALA A 244 -19.26 -2.56 -21.43
CA ALA A 244 -18.94 -3.02 -22.78
C ALA A 244 -19.28 -1.96 -23.85
N TYR A 245 -20.45 -1.32 -23.74
CA TYR A 245 -20.88 -0.28 -24.68
C TYR A 245 -20.28 1.12 -24.41
N SER A 246 -19.61 1.33 -23.27
CA SER A 246 -18.98 2.61 -22.95
C SER A 246 -17.46 2.62 -23.11
N ASP A 247 -16.78 1.52 -22.77
CA ASP A 247 -15.32 1.51 -22.55
C ASP A 247 -14.55 0.73 -23.65
N TYR A 248 -15.22 -0.08 -24.48
CA TYR A 248 -14.58 -0.96 -25.48
C TYR A 248 -14.82 -0.51 -26.92
N GLU A 249 -13.89 -0.83 -27.83
CA GLU A 249 -14.02 -0.52 -29.26
C GLU A 249 -15.04 -1.44 -29.95
N GLN A 250 -15.20 -2.68 -29.47
CA GLN A 250 -16.27 -3.58 -29.88
C GLN A 250 -16.96 -4.24 -28.68
N PRO A 251 -18.31 -4.27 -28.63
CA PRO A 251 -19.22 -3.74 -29.64
C PRO A 251 -19.09 -2.22 -29.79
N GLU A 252 -19.46 -1.67 -30.96
CA GLU A 252 -19.32 -0.23 -31.20
C GLU A 252 -19.90 0.59 -30.03
N PRO A 253 -19.15 1.57 -29.49
CA PRO A 253 -19.61 2.38 -28.38
C PRO A 253 -21.00 2.98 -28.63
N ASP A 254 -21.92 2.77 -27.70
CA ASP A 254 -23.29 3.25 -27.77
C ASP A 254 -23.71 3.77 -26.40
N ALA A 255 -23.60 5.09 -26.23
CA ALA A 255 -23.91 5.75 -24.97
C ALA A 255 -25.36 5.52 -24.52
N PHE A 256 -26.31 5.41 -25.45
CA PHE A 256 -27.71 5.19 -25.12
C PHE A 256 -27.92 3.78 -24.55
N ARG A 257 -27.31 2.75 -25.16
CA ARG A 257 -27.32 1.38 -24.62
C ARG A 257 -26.61 1.30 -23.28
N ALA A 258 -25.44 1.93 -23.16
CA ALA A 258 -24.68 1.98 -21.92
C ALA A 258 -25.52 2.58 -20.78
N ILE A 259 -26.11 3.77 -20.99
CA ILE A 259 -27.01 4.43 -20.01
C ILE A 259 -28.20 3.55 -19.65
N ARG A 260 -28.83 2.88 -20.63
CA ARG A 260 -29.96 1.96 -20.37
C ARG A 260 -29.53 0.82 -19.44
N HIS A 261 -28.38 0.20 -19.71
CA HIS A 261 -27.86 -0.91 -18.92
C HIS A 261 -27.42 -0.47 -17.52
N PHE A 262 -26.63 0.60 -17.42
CA PHE A 262 -26.26 1.17 -16.12
C PHE A 262 -27.48 1.58 -15.31
N ARG A 263 -28.52 2.14 -15.93
CA ARG A 263 -29.78 2.48 -15.23
C ARG A 263 -30.52 1.27 -14.67
N ALA A 264 -30.50 0.13 -15.37
CA ALA A 264 -31.07 -1.10 -14.85
C ALA A 264 -30.29 -1.60 -13.62
N ALA A 265 -28.97 -1.67 -13.73
CA ALA A 265 -28.07 -2.06 -12.62
C ALA A 265 -28.15 -1.09 -11.42
N ALA A 266 -28.18 0.22 -11.67
CA ALA A 266 -28.27 1.27 -10.66
C ALA A 266 -29.57 1.20 -9.85
N ARG A 267 -30.70 0.92 -10.52
CA ARG A 267 -32.00 0.69 -9.88
C ARG A 267 -32.03 -0.57 -9.02
N ALA A 268 -31.22 -1.57 -9.36
CA ALA A 268 -31.03 -2.76 -8.53
C ALA A 268 -30.09 -2.51 -7.33
N GLY A 269 -29.56 -1.29 -7.17
CA GLY A 269 -28.80 -0.87 -6.00
C GLY A 269 -27.29 -1.02 -6.12
N LEU A 270 -26.73 -1.32 -7.31
CA LEU A 270 -25.28 -1.42 -7.49
C LEU A 270 -24.61 -0.04 -7.46
N PRO A 271 -23.77 0.29 -6.46
CA PRO A 271 -23.20 1.63 -6.32
C PRO A 271 -22.28 2.00 -7.49
N ASP A 272 -21.56 1.03 -8.04
CA ASP A 272 -20.69 1.22 -9.21
C ASP A 272 -21.47 1.61 -10.47
N ALA A 273 -22.66 1.02 -10.65
CA ALA A 273 -23.55 1.36 -11.75
C ALA A 273 -24.19 2.73 -11.55
N GLN A 274 -24.50 3.10 -10.30
CA GLN A 274 -25.01 4.44 -9.95
C GLN A 274 -23.95 5.51 -10.25
N LEU A 275 -22.69 5.30 -9.89
CA LEU A 275 -21.58 6.19 -10.24
C LEU A 275 -21.39 6.29 -11.76
N ARG A 276 -21.29 5.15 -12.46
CA ARG A 276 -21.11 5.13 -13.93
C ARG A 276 -22.26 5.83 -14.65
N LEU A 277 -23.50 5.59 -14.23
CA LEU A 277 -24.67 6.27 -14.76
C LEU A 277 -24.61 7.79 -14.49
N ALA A 278 -24.25 8.21 -13.28
CA ALA A 278 -24.18 9.62 -12.94
C ALA A 278 -23.15 10.36 -13.81
N LEU A 279 -21.95 9.79 -13.98
CA LEU A 279 -20.91 10.36 -14.85
C LEU A 279 -21.41 10.59 -16.27
N MET A 280 -22.19 9.64 -16.82
CA MET A 280 -22.76 9.77 -18.17
C MET A 280 -23.94 10.76 -18.26
N LEU A 281 -24.57 11.09 -17.14
CA LEU A 281 -25.71 12.02 -17.09
C LEU A 281 -25.31 13.45 -16.71
N LEU A 282 -24.10 13.68 -16.22
CA LEU A 282 -23.69 14.93 -15.59
C LEU A 282 -23.84 16.14 -16.52
N ASP A 283 -23.42 16.01 -17.78
CA ASP A 283 -23.51 17.09 -18.77
C ASP A 283 -24.93 17.36 -19.27
N GLY A 284 -25.83 16.37 -19.19
CA GLY A 284 -27.17 16.44 -19.81
C GLY A 284 -28.30 16.67 -18.81
N THR A 285 -28.30 15.92 -17.71
CA THR A 285 -29.32 15.96 -16.66
C THR A 285 -28.64 15.91 -15.28
N PRO A 286 -27.96 17.00 -14.88
CA PRO A 286 -27.14 17.02 -13.67
C PRO A 286 -27.93 16.68 -12.40
N ASP A 287 -29.18 17.13 -12.26
CA ASP A 287 -30.03 16.80 -11.10
C ASP A 287 -30.20 15.29 -10.94
N GLN A 288 -30.44 14.56 -12.06
CA GLN A 288 -30.52 13.09 -12.01
C GLN A 288 -29.16 12.45 -11.73
N ALA A 289 -28.07 13.03 -12.23
CA ALA A 289 -26.73 12.54 -11.95
C ALA A 289 -26.42 12.63 -10.45
N ILE A 290 -26.72 13.78 -9.83
CA ILE A 290 -26.53 14.03 -8.40
C ILE A 290 -27.37 13.05 -7.57
N ASP A 291 -28.64 12.83 -7.92
CA ASP A 291 -29.50 11.83 -7.24
C ASP A 291 -28.87 10.42 -7.23
N TRP A 292 -28.19 10.03 -8.31
CA TRP A 292 -27.49 8.73 -8.38
C TRP A 292 -26.16 8.75 -7.61
N LEU A 293 -25.42 9.85 -7.64
CA LEU A 293 -24.21 10.01 -6.82
C LEU A 293 -24.52 9.95 -5.34
N GLU A 294 -25.58 10.61 -4.89
CA GLU A 294 -26.00 10.58 -3.49
C GLU A 294 -26.36 9.16 -3.03
N LYS A 295 -27.01 8.35 -3.89
CA LYS A 295 -27.28 6.94 -3.60
C LYS A 295 -26.00 6.11 -3.51
N ALA A 296 -25.06 6.30 -4.45
CA ALA A 296 -23.78 5.59 -4.43
C ALA A 296 -22.93 5.98 -3.22
N ALA A 297 -22.91 7.27 -2.88
CA ALA A 297 -22.23 7.83 -1.74
C ALA A 297 -22.82 7.32 -0.42
N ALA A 298 -24.16 7.26 -0.31
CA ALA A 298 -24.86 6.69 0.85
C ALA A 298 -24.60 5.18 1.01
N ALA A 299 -24.29 4.47 -0.08
CA ALA A 299 -23.83 3.09 -0.06
C ALA A 299 -22.32 2.93 0.27
N GLY A 300 -21.63 4.03 0.59
CA GLY A 300 -20.22 4.02 0.97
C GLY A 300 -19.23 4.00 -0.21
N HIS A 301 -19.68 4.24 -1.44
CA HIS A 301 -18.79 4.21 -2.60
C HIS A 301 -17.81 5.40 -2.56
N GLY A 302 -16.51 5.13 -2.43
CA GLY A 302 -15.47 6.14 -2.25
C GLY A 302 -15.41 7.19 -3.36
N GLN A 303 -15.30 6.76 -4.63
CA GLN A 303 -15.24 7.70 -5.77
C GLN A 303 -16.52 8.54 -5.95
N ALA A 304 -17.69 8.00 -5.56
CA ALA A 304 -18.94 8.75 -5.64
C ALA A 304 -18.98 9.86 -4.59
N ASN A 305 -18.49 9.57 -3.36
CA ASN A 305 -18.27 10.57 -2.34
C ASN A 305 -17.27 11.64 -2.80
N THR A 306 -16.14 11.25 -3.41
CA THR A 306 -15.16 12.21 -3.93
C THR A 306 -15.79 13.16 -4.95
N LEU A 307 -16.48 12.63 -5.96
CA LEU A 307 -17.11 13.44 -7.00
C LEU A 307 -18.21 14.34 -6.42
N LEU A 308 -19.07 13.80 -5.54
CA LEU A 308 -20.12 14.58 -4.89
C LEU A 308 -19.53 15.71 -4.03
N GLY A 309 -18.43 15.44 -3.33
CA GLY A 309 -17.69 16.44 -2.56
C GLY A 309 -17.13 17.57 -3.43
N GLU A 310 -16.61 17.24 -4.62
CA GLU A 310 -16.11 18.23 -5.59
C GLU A 310 -17.24 19.13 -6.13
N LEU A 311 -18.42 18.56 -6.40
CA LEU A 311 -19.60 19.33 -6.80
C LEU A 311 -20.01 20.33 -5.71
N TYR A 312 -20.10 19.89 -4.46
CA TYR A 312 -20.41 20.76 -3.32
C TYR A 312 -19.32 21.81 -3.04
N LEU A 313 -18.05 21.46 -3.20
CA LEU A 313 -16.92 22.37 -2.99
C LEU A 313 -16.93 23.52 -4.00
N THR A 314 -17.18 23.20 -5.27
CA THR A 314 -17.15 24.15 -6.39
C THR A 314 -18.47 24.88 -6.57
N GLY A 315 -19.59 24.30 -6.13
CA GLY A 315 -20.93 24.78 -6.45
C GLY A 315 -21.34 24.48 -7.89
N THR A 316 -20.72 23.47 -8.51
CA THR A 316 -21.07 23.05 -9.88
C THR A 316 -22.34 22.23 -9.83
N HIS A 317 -23.40 22.68 -10.52
CA HIS A 317 -24.75 22.09 -10.53
C HIS A 317 -25.49 22.05 -9.18
N VAL A 318 -24.83 22.28 -8.06
CA VAL A 318 -25.41 22.34 -6.71
C VAL A 318 -25.07 23.66 -6.03
N THR A 319 -25.81 24.03 -4.99
CA THR A 319 -25.40 25.14 -4.11
C THR A 319 -24.08 24.76 -3.42
N ARG A 320 -23.10 25.64 -3.50
CA ARG A 320 -21.80 25.46 -2.83
C ARG A 320 -22.01 25.28 -1.32
N ASP A 321 -21.47 24.20 -0.78
CA ASP A 321 -21.59 23.81 0.63
C ASP A 321 -20.31 23.11 1.10
N LEU A 322 -19.51 23.84 1.87
CA LEU A 322 -18.21 23.33 2.33
C LEU A 322 -18.35 22.22 3.38
N ASP A 323 -19.39 22.27 4.21
CA ASP A 323 -19.58 21.27 5.27
C ASP A 323 -20.00 19.92 4.65
N ARG A 324 -20.86 19.95 3.62
CA ARG A 324 -21.18 18.76 2.81
C ARG A 324 -19.98 18.23 2.05
N ALA A 325 -19.20 19.12 1.43
CA ALA A 325 -17.97 18.72 0.72
C ALA A 325 -17.00 18.00 1.66
N LEU A 326 -16.77 18.56 2.85
CA LEU A 326 -15.92 17.96 3.88
C LEU A 326 -16.42 16.57 4.29
N ALA A 327 -17.71 16.43 4.60
CA ALA A 327 -18.30 15.15 4.98
C ALA A 327 -18.15 14.09 3.87
N CYS A 328 -18.32 14.48 2.60
CA CYS A 328 -18.10 13.60 1.46
C CYS A 328 -16.62 13.16 1.37
N PHE A 329 -15.66 14.08 1.50
CA PHE A 329 -14.24 13.70 1.45
C PHE A 329 -13.79 12.87 2.64
N GLU A 330 -14.37 13.08 3.83
CA GLU A 330 -14.16 12.20 4.99
C GLU A 330 -14.69 10.78 4.71
N ALA A 331 -15.90 10.65 4.16
CA ALA A 331 -16.46 9.36 3.77
C ALA A 331 -15.64 8.67 2.68
N ALA A 332 -15.18 9.42 1.67
CA ALA A 332 -14.31 8.90 0.62
C ALA A 332 -12.96 8.43 1.17
N SER A 333 -12.33 9.21 2.05
CA SER A 333 -11.08 8.83 2.70
C SER A 333 -11.25 7.59 3.60
N ALA A 334 -12.39 7.47 4.30
CA ALA A 334 -12.70 6.30 5.11
C ALA A 334 -12.96 5.05 4.26
N ALA A 335 -13.50 5.22 3.05
CA ALA A 335 -13.67 4.17 2.05
C ALA A 335 -12.37 3.82 1.28
N GLY A 336 -11.23 4.41 1.65
CA GLY A 336 -9.93 4.15 1.04
C GLY A 336 -9.70 4.85 -0.31
N ASP A 337 -10.54 5.81 -0.70
CA ASP A 337 -10.37 6.55 -1.97
C ASP A 337 -9.19 7.53 -1.89
N PRO A 338 -8.12 7.37 -2.69
CA PRO A 338 -6.92 8.21 -2.58
C PRO A 338 -7.16 9.67 -2.97
N THR A 339 -8.06 9.91 -3.92
CA THR A 339 -8.42 11.26 -4.38
C THR A 339 -9.21 11.98 -3.32
N GLY A 340 -10.21 11.33 -2.73
CA GLY A 340 -10.99 11.88 -1.61
C GLY A 340 -10.12 12.21 -0.40
N ARG A 341 -9.17 11.34 -0.06
CA ARG A 341 -8.17 11.60 0.99
C ARG A 341 -7.29 12.81 0.69
N THR A 342 -6.85 12.97 -0.56
CA THR A 342 -6.05 14.13 -1.00
C THR A 342 -6.88 15.42 -0.94
N ASN A 343 -8.12 15.38 -1.43
CA ASN A 343 -9.03 16.53 -1.41
C ASN A 343 -9.38 16.96 0.02
N LEU A 344 -9.60 15.99 0.93
CA LEU A 344 -9.78 16.25 2.36
C LEU A 344 -8.59 17.02 2.94
N ALA A 345 -7.37 16.52 2.70
CA ALA A 345 -6.16 17.16 3.19
C ALA A 345 -5.98 18.57 2.61
N TRP A 346 -6.29 18.77 1.32
CA TRP A 346 -6.23 20.08 0.69
C TRP A 346 -7.19 21.08 1.35
N ILE A 347 -8.44 20.70 1.61
CA ILE A 347 -9.40 21.58 2.30
C ILE A 347 -8.92 21.94 3.70
N LEU A 348 -8.50 20.94 4.49
CA LEU A 348 -8.02 21.14 5.86
C LEU A 348 -6.81 22.08 5.91
N ALA A 349 -5.95 22.06 4.88
CA ALA A 349 -4.78 22.94 4.80
C ALA A 349 -5.11 24.36 4.32
N THR A 350 -6.02 24.50 3.35
CA THR A 350 -6.16 25.73 2.55
C THR A 350 -7.38 26.58 2.90
N THR A 351 -8.39 26.01 3.56
CA THR A 351 -9.61 26.75 3.92
C THR A 351 -9.32 27.97 4.80
N ASP A 352 -10.15 29.01 4.64
CA ASP A 352 -10.17 30.23 5.44
C ASP A 352 -11.03 30.08 6.71
N ARG A 353 -11.90 29.07 6.78
CA ARG A 353 -12.69 28.73 7.98
C ARG A 353 -11.83 28.11 9.07
N THR A 354 -11.57 28.88 10.12
CA THR A 354 -10.70 28.48 11.25
C THR A 354 -11.16 27.21 11.98
N GLU A 355 -12.46 26.93 11.96
CA GLU A 355 -13.07 25.75 12.60
C GLU A 355 -12.86 24.45 11.81
N ILE A 356 -12.56 24.53 10.51
CA ILE A 356 -12.24 23.38 9.65
C ILE A 356 -10.73 23.25 9.45
N LYS A 357 -10.01 24.38 9.43
CA LYS A 357 -8.59 24.41 9.12
C LYS A 357 -7.77 23.60 10.13
N ASP A 358 -7.15 22.53 9.64
CA ASP A 358 -6.29 21.63 10.43
C ASP A 358 -5.07 21.20 9.59
N PRO A 359 -3.99 22.00 9.58
CA PRO A 359 -2.80 21.68 8.80
C PRO A 359 -2.05 20.45 9.34
N VAL A 360 -2.22 20.10 10.61
CA VAL A 360 -1.57 18.92 11.21
C VAL A 360 -2.22 17.66 10.64
N ARG A 361 -3.56 17.58 10.71
CA ARG A 361 -4.31 16.47 10.13
C ARG A 361 -4.11 16.37 8.61
N ALA A 362 -4.04 17.50 7.90
CA ALA A 362 -3.73 17.51 6.47
C ALA A 362 -2.39 16.83 6.15
N LEU A 363 -1.33 17.15 6.92
CA LEU A 363 -0.01 16.54 6.76
C LEU A 363 -0.05 15.03 7.07
N GLU A 364 -0.77 14.60 8.11
CA GLU A 364 -0.94 13.19 8.44
C GLU A 364 -1.63 12.39 7.33
N LEU A 365 -2.61 13.00 6.66
CA LEU A 365 -3.30 12.38 5.54
C LEU A 365 -2.40 12.21 4.32
N ILE A 366 -1.55 13.19 3.99
CA ILE A 366 -0.73 13.18 2.75
C ILE A 366 0.60 12.43 2.94
N ARG A 367 1.24 12.53 4.11
CA ARG A 367 2.61 12.03 4.33
C ARG A 367 2.82 10.57 3.90
N PRO A 368 1.93 9.61 4.19
CA PRO A 368 2.09 8.23 3.71
C PRO A 368 2.06 8.10 2.18
N LEU A 369 1.18 8.85 1.50
CA LEU A 369 1.02 8.81 0.04
C LEU A 369 2.23 9.42 -0.67
N ALA A 370 2.73 10.55 -0.19
CA ALA A 370 3.91 11.21 -0.74
C ALA A 370 5.16 10.30 -0.63
N LEU A 371 5.32 9.63 0.51
CA LEU A 371 6.42 8.68 0.74
C LEU A 371 6.29 7.41 -0.10
N LEU A 372 5.08 7.01 -0.52
CA LEU A 372 4.86 5.89 -1.44
C LEU A 372 5.21 6.25 -2.89
N LYS A 373 4.86 7.47 -3.33
CA LYS A 373 5.01 7.89 -4.74
C LYS A 373 6.34 8.56 -5.05
N GLY A 374 7.12 8.95 -4.04
CA GLY A 374 8.43 9.59 -4.22
C GLY A 374 8.39 11.03 -4.74
N GLU A 375 7.20 11.59 -4.96
CA GLU A 375 7.00 12.94 -5.49
C GLU A 375 6.61 13.89 -4.35
N TRP A 376 7.57 14.70 -3.92
CA TRP A 376 7.32 15.95 -3.21
C TRP A 376 7.59 17.09 -4.21
N GLN A 377 6.55 17.86 -4.53
CA GLN A 377 6.69 19.25 -4.98
C GLN A 377 5.73 20.13 -4.19
#